data_AF-A0A2S6UMI7-F1
#
_entry.id   AF-A0A2S6UMI7-F1
#
_cell.length_a   1.000
_cell.length_b   1.000
_cell.length_c   1.000
_cell.angle_alpha   90.00
_cell.angle_beta   90.00
_cell.angle_gamma   90.00
#
_symmetry.space_group_name_H-M   'P 1'
#
loop_
_entity.id
_entity.type
_entity.pdbx_description
1 polymer ?
#
loop_
_entity_poly.entity_id
_entity_poly.type
_entity_poly.pdbx_seq_one_letter_code
_entity_poly.pdbx_strand_id
1 'polypeptide(L)'
;MQAVNPYEILGIKNTANLDEIVSAFRRKVKKLHPDTNPKSQFNSSEFNYLFKAYNFLKNNNNRKLYDDGKIDFCGIYNRYKKRENNKEENLEDCYINKINKNKKFFNRKFVENYIKSFLNNKKILITKKIMKNTGKNSIISSKLISIPFELSVSGGYKEVKLNDENFLKIKIPAGIKSGQIIRLKQKGEISLDGSKKDLLIKIRVDRHKLLKRDGDNIILDLPISINEAIIGGKIRVPTIDGPKEIIIPKGSNTGKILRLKGLGIQKENNKLSGDQLIKLFISFPKKIDKELEDFALNWSKKNYNPRNAL
;
A
#
# COMPACT_ATOMS: atom_id res chain seq x y z
N MET A 1 14.27 -23.47 28.73
CA MET A 1 13.84 -24.38 27.64
C MET A 1 14.72 -24.15 26.41
N GLN A 2 15.15 -25.21 25.72
CA GLN A 2 16.04 -25.13 24.55
C GLN A 2 15.46 -24.22 23.45
N ALA A 3 16.27 -23.31 22.92
CA ALA A 3 15.91 -22.49 21.77
C ALA A 3 15.63 -23.40 20.57
N VAL A 4 14.47 -23.22 19.94
CA VAL A 4 13.97 -24.11 18.90
C VAL A 4 14.75 -23.89 17.62
N ASN A 5 15.56 -24.87 17.24
CA ASN A 5 16.43 -24.78 16.09
C ASN A 5 15.76 -25.37 14.82
N PRO A 6 15.55 -24.58 13.75
CA PRO A 6 14.93 -25.07 12.52
C PRO A 6 15.74 -26.18 11.82
N TYR A 7 17.06 -26.20 12.00
CA TYR A 7 17.91 -27.24 11.42
C TYR A 7 17.71 -28.58 12.13
N GLU A 8 17.57 -28.56 13.46
CA GLU A 8 17.23 -29.75 14.26
C GLU A 8 15.82 -30.26 13.94
N ILE A 9 14.85 -29.34 13.73
CA ILE A 9 13.50 -29.71 13.27
C ILE A 9 13.53 -30.43 11.92
N LEU A 10 14.47 -30.13 11.03
CA LEU A 10 14.65 -30.87 9.77
C LEU A 10 15.63 -32.05 9.89
N GLY A 11 16.40 -32.16 10.97
CA GLY A 11 17.43 -33.18 11.17
C GLY A 11 18.61 -33.00 10.22
N ILE A 12 19.03 -31.75 10.01
CA ILE A 12 20.14 -31.37 9.12
C ILE A 12 21.12 -30.45 9.88
N LYS A 13 22.33 -30.29 9.34
CA LYS A 13 23.32 -29.32 9.84
C LYS A 13 22.98 -27.91 9.35
N ASN A 14 23.44 -26.88 10.08
CA ASN A 14 23.32 -25.48 9.66
C ASN A 14 24.09 -25.15 8.36
N THR A 15 25.07 -25.96 8.00
CA THR A 15 25.80 -25.90 6.72
C THR A 15 25.05 -26.50 5.53
N ALA A 16 23.85 -27.05 5.72
CA ALA A 16 23.13 -27.79 4.68
C ALA A 16 22.75 -26.90 3.49
N ASN A 17 22.94 -27.39 2.27
CA ASN A 17 22.51 -26.65 1.08
C ASN A 17 20.97 -26.70 0.90
N LEU A 18 20.43 -25.96 -0.08
CA LEU A 18 18.98 -25.89 -0.29
C LEU A 18 18.37 -27.25 -0.69
N ASP A 19 19.10 -28.06 -1.46
CA ASP A 19 18.65 -29.38 -1.89
C ASP A 19 18.55 -30.37 -0.71
N GLU A 20 19.49 -30.28 0.22
CA GLU A 20 19.47 -31.03 1.48
C GLU A 20 18.29 -30.63 2.36
N ILE A 21 17.97 -29.33 2.45
CA ILE A 21 16.80 -28.82 3.17
C ILE A 21 15.50 -29.39 2.57
N VAL A 22 15.37 -29.32 1.24
CA VAL A 22 14.19 -29.86 0.53
C VAL A 22 14.07 -31.37 0.69
N SER A 23 15.19 -32.07 0.59
CA SER A 23 15.24 -33.54 0.72
C SER A 23 14.94 -33.99 2.14
N ALA A 24 15.45 -33.30 3.15
CA ALA A 24 15.14 -33.55 4.56
C ALA A 24 13.66 -33.34 4.86
N PHE A 25 13.07 -32.24 4.38
CA PHE A 25 11.64 -31.98 4.51
C PHE A 25 10.81 -33.10 3.87
N ARG A 26 11.12 -33.49 2.62
CA ARG A 26 10.46 -34.60 1.93
C ARG A 26 10.52 -35.91 2.71
N ARG A 27 11.70 -36.26 3.25
CA ARG A 27 11.88 -37.48 4.05
C ARG A 27 11.02 -37.45 5.31
N LYS A 28 10.98 -36.33 6.05
CA LYS A 28 10.15 -36.21 7.26
C LYS A 28 8.65 -36.25 6.94
N VAL A 29 8.22 -35.58 5.88
CA VAL A 29 6.81 -35.63 5.43
C VAL A 29 6.36 -37.06 5.09
N LYS A 30 7.20 -37.85 4.40
CA LYS A 30 6.89 -39.27 4.12
C LYS A 30 6.75 -40.12 5.39
N LYS A 31 7.55 -39.84 6.43
CA LYS A 31 7.45 -40.56 7.71
C LYS A 31 6.17 -40.24 8.48
N LEU A 32 5.68 -39.00 8.35
CA LEU A 32 4.50 -38.50 9.06
C LEU A 32 3.17 -38.83 8.37
N HIS A 33 3.18 -39.27 7.10
CA HIS A 33 1.95 -39.43 6.33
C HIS A 33 1.38 -40.85 6.41
N PRO A 34 0.07 -41.01 6.69
CA PRO A 34 -0.58 -42.32 6.77
C PRO A 34 -0.46 -43.16 5.49
N ASP A 35 -0.59 -42.55 4.30
CA ASP A 35 -0.55 -43.32 3.04
C ASP A 35 0.85 -43.88 2.72
N THR A 36 1.93 -43.25 3.21
CA THR A 36 3.31 -43.75 2.99
C THR A 36 3.87 -44.48 4.20
N ASN A 37 3.26 -44.31 5.37
CA ASN A 37 3.59 -45.02 6.59
C ASN A 37 2.29 -45.30 7.37
N PRO A 38 1.63 -46.44 7.14
CA PRO A 38 0.32 -46.77 7.74
C PRO A 38 0.31 -46.82 9.26
N LYS A 39 1.48 -46.98 9.89
CA LYS A 39 1.67 -46.98 11.36
C LYS A 39 1.91 -45.58 11.95
N SER A 40 2.00 -44.54 11.12
CA SER A 40 2.26 -43.17 11.59
C SER A 40 1.02 -42.57 12.25
N GLN A 41 1.17 -42.09 13.49
CA GLN A 41 0.19 -41.24 14.12
C GLN A 41 0.38 -39.82 13.58
N PHE A 42 -0.39 -39.47 12.54
CA PHE A 42 -0.32 -38.13 11.95
C PHE A 42 -0.61 -37.05 13.00
N ASN A 43 0.41 -36.25 13.34
CA ASN A 43 0.31 -35.13 14.26
C ASN A 43 0.36 -33.81 13.49
N SER A 44 -0.76 -33.08 13.47
CA SER A 44 -0.86 -31.79 12.78
C SER A 44 0.11 -30.75 13.34
N SER A 45 0.35 -30.77 14.64
CA SER A 45 1.27 -29.84 15.29
C SER A 45 2.70 -30.11 14.82
N GLU A 46 3.14 -31.36 14.84
CA GLU A 46 4.48 -31.76 14.39
C GLU A 46 4.73 -31.39 12.91
N PHE A 47 3.74 -31.62 12.03
CA PHE A 47 3.83 -31.19 10.64
C PHE A 47 3.93 -29.67 10.51
N ASN A 48 3.22 -28.90 11.34
CA ASN A 48 3.28 -27.44 11.30
C ASN A 48 4.68 -26.93 11.67
N TYR A 49 5.32 -27.51 12.68
CA TYR A 49 6.72 -27.18 13.03
C TYR A 49 7.66 -27.51 11.87
N LEU A 50 7.50 -28.69 11.28
CA LEU A 50 8.29 -29.15 10.15
C LEU A 50 8.15 -28.21 8.93
N PHE A 51 6.92 -27.81 8.61
CA PHE A 51 6.62 -26.93 7.50
C PHE A 51 7.14 -25.50 7.72
N LYS A 52 7.06 -25.00 8.96
CA LYS A 52 7.64 -23.70 9.32
C LYS A 52 9.16 -23.72 9.17
N ALA A 53 9.83 -24.74 9.71
CA ALA A 53 11.29 -24.89 9.60
C ALA A 53 11.74 -24.92 8.14
N TYR A 54 11.03 -25.69 7.30
CA TYR A 54 11.28 -25.73 5.86
C TYR A 54 11.14 -24.34 5.21
N ASN A 55 10.02 -23.65 5.40
CA ASN A 55 9.80 -22.34 4.76
C ASN A 55 10.76 -21.26 5.28
N PHE A 56 11.13 -21.32 6.56
CA PHE A 56 12.08 -20.40 7.18
C PHE A 56 13.48 -20.57 6.57
N LEU A 57 13.99 -21.80 6.52
CA LEU A 57 15.33 -22.10 5.99
C LEU A 57 15.41 -22.00 4.46
N LYS A 58 14.29 -22.18 3.77
CA LYS A 58 14.21 -21.96 2.31
C LYS A 58 14.39 -20.49 1.94
N ASN A 59 14.00 -19.56 2.81
CA ASN A 59 14.19 -18.12 2.57
C ASN A 59 15.64 -17.73 2.92
N ASN A 60 16.45 -17.44 1.90
CA ASN A 60 17.87 -17.15 2.06
C ASN A 60 18.14 -15.94 3.00
N ASN A 61 17.27 -14.91 2.97
CA ASN A 61 17.43 -13.75 3.84
C ASN A 61 17.17 -14.09 5.30
N ASN A 62 16.07 -14.79 5.59
CA ASN A 62 15.74 -15.20 6.95
C ASN A 62 16.78 -16.17 7.50
N ARG A 63 17.22 -17.13 6.67
CA ARG A 63 18.28 -18.07 7.01
C ARG A 63 19.57 -17.35 7.40
N LYS A 64 20.05 -16.43 6.56
CA LYS A 64 21.27 -15.66 6.84
C LYS A 64 21.15 -14.83 8.12
N LEU A 65 20.03 -14.14 8.31
CA LEU A 65 19.80 -13.35 9.53
C LEU A 65 19.74 -14.22 10.79
N TYR A 66 19.21 -15.44 10.68
CA TYR A 66 19.16 -16.40 11.79
C TYR A 66 20.55 -16.97 12.10
N ASP A 67 21.29 -17.37 11.06
CA ASP A 67 22.66 -17.88 11.18
C ASP A 67 23.61 -16.80 11.75
N ASP A 68 23.39 -15.53 11.40
CA ASP A 68 24.08 -14.36 11.96
C ASP A 68 23.66 -14.04 13.41
N GLY A 69 22.69 -14.76 13.99
CA GLY A 69 22.16 -14.48 15.33
C GLY A 69 21.41 -13.15 15.44
N LYS A 70 20.95 -12.58 14.33
CA LYS A 70 20.22 -11.29 14.30
C LYS A 70 18.74 -11.47 14.61
N ILE A 71 18.15 -12.58 14.16
CA ILE A 71 16.75 -12.94 14.39
C ILE A 71 16.64 -14.34 15.00
N ASP A 72 15.57 -14.60 15.74
CA ASP A 72 15.20 -15.94 16.19
C ASP A 72 14.33 -16.68 15.15
N PHE A 73 13.96 -17.93 15.43
CA PHE A 73 13.09 -18.75 14.57
C PHE A 73 11.65 -18.19 14.41
N CYS A 74 11.33 -17.13 15.14
CA CYS A 74 10.08 -16.38 15.00
C CYS A 74 10.22 -15.20 14.03
N GLY A 75 11.43 -14.90 13.58
CA GLY A 75 11.74 -13.76 12.72
C GLY A 75 11.83 -12.44 13.50
N ILE A 76 11.97 -12.49 14.82
CA ILE A 76 12.08 -11.32 15.68
C ILE A 76 13.55 -10.99 15.87
N TYR A 77 13.93 -9.71 15.72
CA TYR A 77 15.31 -9.28 15.94
C TYR A 77 15.66 -9.31 17.42
N ASN A 78 16.82 -9.90 17.74
CA ASN A 78 17.29 -10.09 19.11
C ASN A 78 17.50 -8.77 19.89
N ARG A 79 17.69 -7.63 19.20
CA ARG A 79 17.71 -6.29 19.83
C ARG A 79 16.40 -5.89 20.50
N TYR A 80 15.25 -6.41 20.05
CA TYR A 80 13.94 -6.09 20.64
C TYR A 80 13.66 -6.87 21.93
N LYS A 81 14.35 -8.00 22.18
CA LYS A 81 14.20 -8.78 23.43
C LYS A 81 14.81 -8.11 24.67
N LYS A 82 15.77 -7.19 24.50
CA LYS A 82 16.48 -6.53 25.62
C LYS A 82 15.67 -5.42 26.34
N ARG A 83 14.44 -5.12 25.92
CA ARG A 83 13.59 -4.06 26.52
C ARG A 83 12.41 -4.58 27.35
N GLU A 84 12.07 -5.87 27.27
CA GLU A 84 10.97 -6.45 28.04
C GLU A 84 11.54 -7.51 29.00
N ASN A 85 11.70 -7.12 30.27
CA ASN A 85 11.98 -8.07 31.33
C ASN A 85 10.76 -8.97 31.57
N ASN A 86 11.04 -10.27 31.72
CA ASN A 86 10.24 -11.28 32.44
C ASN A 86 8.91 -11.74 31.83
N LYS A 87 8.94 -12.30 30.62
CA LYS A 87 8.14 -13.49 30.31
C LYS A 87 9.02 -14.46 29.52
N GLU A 88 9.27 -15.64 30.07
CA GLU A 88 9.75 -16.77 29.28
C GLU A 88 8.66 -17.07 28.24
N GLU A 89 8.79 -16.49 27.04
CA GLU A 89 7.85 -16.71 25.96
C GLU A 89 7.82 -18.20 25.65
N ASN A 90 6.70 -18.84 25.99
CA ASN A 90 6.48 -20.22 25.68
C ASN A 90 6.55 -20.39 24.17
N LEU A 91 7.04 -21.55 23.73
CA LEU A 91 7.12 -21.94 22.33
C LEU A 91 5.87 -21.48 21.55
N GLU A 92 4.68 -21.68 22.11
CA GLU A 92 3.35 -21.30 21.59
C GLU A 92 3.13 -19.80 21.31
N ASP A 93 3.72 -18.88 22.07
CA ASP A 93 3.43 -17.44 21.97
C ASP A 93 3.96 -16.81 20.68
N CYS A 94 5.09 -17.31 20.19
CA CYS A 94 5.62 -17.02 18.87
C CYS A 94 4.71 -17.53 17.73
N TYR A 95 3.92 -18.58 17.98
CA TYR A 95 3.00 -19.17 16.99
C TYR A 95 1.64 -18.45 16.93
N ILE A 96 1.18 -17.80 18.00
CA ILE A 96 -0.20 -17.25 18.09
C ILE A 96 -0.30 -15.75 17.76
N ASN A 97 0.71 -14.93 18.01
CA ASN A 97 0.51 -13.47 18.05
C ASN A 97 0.59 -12.69 16.72
N LYS A 98 0.69 -13.34 15.55
CA LYS A 98 0.61 -12.63 14.24
C LYS A 98 -0.37 -13.20 13.21
N ILE A 99 -1.07 -14.28 13.51
CA ILE A 99 -2.11 -14.83 12.61
C ILE A 99 -3.31 -15.30 13.45
N ASN A 100 -4.26 -14.39 13.69
CA ASN A 100 -5.65 -14.64 14.15
C ASN A 100 -5.85 -15.64 15.31
N LYS A 101 -6.24 -15.10 16.47
CA LYS A 101 -6.74 -15.84 17.65
C LYS A 101 -7.91 -16.83 17.40
N ASN A 102 -8.49 -16.89 16.20
CA ASN A 102 -9.66 -17.72 15.89
C ASN A 102 -9.49 -18.72 14.73
N LYS A 103 -8.26 -19.07 14.30
CA LYS A 103 -8.09 -20.17 13.34
C LYS A 103 -7.04 -21.15 13.83
N LYS A 104 -7.51 -22.33 14.29
CA LYS A 104 -6.70 -23.54 14.40
C LYS A 104 -5.88 -23.68 13.11
N PHE A 105 -4.57 -23.52 13.27
CA PHE A 105 -3.54 -23.62 12.23
C PHE A 105 -3.76 -24.90 11.42
N PHE A 106 -3.75 -24.78 10.08
CA PHE A 106 -4.04 -25.82 9.07
C PHE A 106 -4.87 -27.03 9.57
N ASN A 107 -6.16 -27.07 9.22
CA ASN A 107 -6.99 -28.23 9.55
C ASN A 107 -6.35 -29.54 9.02
N ARG A 108 -6.58 -30.66 9.72
CA ARG A 108 -6.05 -31.98 9.35
C ARG A 108 -6.23 -32.30 7.86
N LYS A 109 -7.39 -31.94 7.30
CA LYS A 109 -7.75 -32.11 5.88
C LYS A 109 -6.84 -31.31 4.92
N PHE A 110 -6.43 -30.08 5.27
CA PHE A 110 -5.48 -29.30 4.48
C PHE A 110 -4.11 -29.97 4.47
N VAL A 111 -3.64 -30.44 5.63
CA VAL A 111 -2.32 -31.05 5.72
C VAL A 111 -2.26 -32.36 4.95
N GLU A 112 -3.28 -33.22 5.08
CA GLU A 112 -3.40 -34.45 4.29
C GLU A 112 -3.39 -34.14 2.77
N ASN A 113 -4.13 -33.12 2.32
CA ASN A 113 -4.14 -32.71 0.91
C ASN A 113 -2.78 -32.16 0.43
N TYR A 114 -2.13 -31.34 1.25
CA TYR A 114 -0.82 -30.78 0.93
C TYR A 114 0.22 -31.89 0.78
N ILE A 115 0.23 -32.88 1.69
CA ILE A 115 1.18 -33.98 1.64
C ILE A 115 0.91 -34.89 0.43
N LYS A 116 -0.35 -35.24 0.15
CA LYS A 116 -0.73 -36.00 -1.05
C LYS A 116 -0.25 -35.32 -2.34
N SER A 117 -0.45 -34.00 -2.44
CA SER A 117 0.02 -33.22 -3.58
C SER A 117 1.55 -33.15 -3.66
N PHE A 118 2.24 -33.09 -2.52
CA PHE A 118 3.69 -32.94 -2.46
C PHE A 118 4.44 -34.25 -2.75
N LEU A 119 3.85 -35.40 -2.42
CA LEU A 119 4.44 -36.74 -2.62
C LEU A 119 4.16 -37.33 -4.01
N ASN A 120 3.02 -37.01 -4.63
CA ASN A 120 2.62 -37.53 -5.94
C ASN A 120 3.34 -36.89 -7.15
N ASN A 121 4.58 -36.40 -6.98
CA ASN A 121 5.38 -35.88 -8.08
C ASN A 121 5.85 -37.00 -9.05
N LYS A 122 4.92 -37.63 -9.79
CA LYS A 122 5.17 -38.01 -11.18
C LYS A 122 5.25 -36.70 -11.97
N LYS A 123 6.29 -36.56 -12.81
CA LYS A 123 6.50 -35.47 -13.77
C LYS A 123 5.18 -34.77 -14.15
N ILE A 124 4.97 -33.54 -13.67
CA ILE A 124 3.73 -32.79 -13.89
C ILE A 124 3.74 -32.24 -15.32
N LEU A 125 3.23 -33.08 -16.23
CA LEU A 125 2.83 -32.74 -17.61
C LEU A 125 1.30 -32.56 -17.71
N ILE A 126 0.63 -32.31 -16.59
CA ILE A 126 -0.81 -32.12 -16.46
C ILE A 126 -0.94 -30.81 -15.66
N THR A 127 -1.10 -29.64 -16.26
CA THR A 127 -2.42 -29.09 -16.60
C THR A 127 -2.34 -28.03 -17.73
N LYS A 128 -2.44 -28.44 -18.99
CA LYS A 128 -2.94 -27.55 -20.07
C LYS A 128 -4.48 -27.55 -20.18
N LYS A 129 -5.19 -28.40 -19.42
CA LYS A 129 -6.66 -28.58 -19.54
C LYS A 129 -7.49 -28.11 -18.33
N ILE A 130 -6.87 -27.77 -17.20
CA ILE A 130 -7.57 -27.26 -15.98
C ILE A 130 -7.40 -25.73 -15.82
N MET A 131 -6.60 -25.06 -16.66
CA MET A 131 -6.38 -23.60 -16.63
C MET A 131 -7.54 -22.73 -17.18
N LYS A 132 -8.72 -23.30 -17.46
CA LYS A 132 -9.86 -22.50 -17.96
C LYS A 132 -10.87 -22.05 -16.92
N ASN A 133 -10.88 -22.57 -15.70
CA ASN A 133 -11.85 -22.12 -14.69
C ASN A 133 -11.29 -22.25 -13.27
N THR A 134 -10.46 -21.28 -12.85
CA THR A 134 -10.38 -20.73 -11.48
C THR A 134 -9.24 -19.72 -11.46
N GLY A 135 -9.55 -18.46 -11.79
CA GLY A 135 -8.65 -17.35 -11.49
C GLY A 135 -8.49 -17.17 -9.98
N LYS A 136 -7.29 -16.74 -9.57
CA LYS A 136 -6.82 -16.46 -8.20
C LYS A 136 -6.10 -17.62 -7.52
N ASN A 137 -4.80 -17.74 -7.81
CA ASN A 137 -3.74 -17.55 -6.80
C ASN A 137 -2.37 -17.61 -7.50
N SER A 138 -2.15 -16.71 -8.45
CA SER A 138 -0.78 -16.23 -8.65
C SER A 138 -0.49 -15.35 -7.44
N ILE A 139 0.54 -15.70 -6.66
CA ILE A 139 1.05 -14.81 -5.61
C ILE A 139 1.64 -13.62 -6.35
N ILE A 140 0.83 -12.58 -6.52
CA ILE A 140 1.17 -11.33 -7.18
C ILE A 140 1.84 -10.45 -6.14
N SER A 141 3.06 -9.99 -6.40
CA SER A 141 3.67 -8.99 -5.53
C SER A 141 2.84 -7.70 -5.64
N SER A 142 2.31 -7.24 -4.51
CA SER A 142 1.55 -5.99 -4.43
C SER A 142 2.35 -4.95 -3.66
N LYS A 143 2.61 -3.78 -4.26
CA LYS A 143 3.31 -2.67 -3.62
C LYS A 143 2.42 -1.44 -3.55
N LEU A 144 2.35 -0.81 -2.38
CA LEU A 144 1.66 0.47 -2.20
C LEU A 144 2.64 1.61 -2.43
N ILE A 145 2.26 2.60 -3.24
CA ILE A 145 3.11 3.74 -3.57
C ILE A 145 2.32 5.04 -3.42
N SER A 146 2.87 5.97 -2.66
CA SER A 146 2.36 7.35 -2.60
C SER A 146 2.79 8.13 -3.82
N ILE A 147 1.89 8.91 -4.41
CA ILE A 147 2.21 9.86 -5.48
C ILE A 147 1.70 11.27 -5.10
N PRO A 148 2.43 12.33 -5.52
CA PRO A 148 1.94 13.69 -5.40
C PRO A 148 0.62 13.89 -6.14
N PHE A 149 -0.17 14.86 -5.69
CA PHE A 149 -1.47 15.17 -6.25
C PHE A 149 -1.36 15.66 -7.71
N GLU A 150 -0.37 16.49 -7.99
CA GLU A 150 -0.08 17.08 -9.30
C GLU A 150 0.14 15.96 -10.32
N LEU A 151 1.00 14.99 -9.99
CA LEU A 151 1.26 13.82 -10.83
C LEU A 151 0.02 12.95 -11.04
N SER A 152 -0.88 12.89 -10.04
CA SER A 152 -2.15 12.17 -10.19
C SER A 152 -3.09 12.84 -11.18
N VAL A 153 -2.93 14.14 -11.41
CA VAL A 153 -3.75 14.91 -12.35
C VAL A 153 -3.12 14.96 -13.73
N SER A 154 -1.90 15.47 -13.85
CA SER A 154 -1.23 15.66 -15.15
C SER A 154 -0.72 14.35 -15.75
N GLY A 155 -0.56 13.31 -14.92
CA GLY A 155 0.12 12.08 -15.32
C GLY A 155 1.62 12.31 -15.51
N GLY A 156 2.32 11.29 -15.97
CA GLY A 156 3.76 11.38 -16.24
C GLY A 156 4.49 10.12 -15.81
N TYR A 157 5.71 10.29 -15.30
CA TYR A 157 6.53 9.17 -14.86
C TYR A 157 6.91 9.33 -13.39
N LYS A 158 6.94 8.20 -12.68
CA LYS A 158 7.45 8.13 -11.32
C LYS A 158 8.48 7.03 -11.21
N GLU A 159 9.59 7.33 -10.54
CA GLU A 159 10.54 6.30 -10.17
C GLU A 159 10.13 5.65 -8.85
N VAL A 160 10.12 4.32 -8.87
CA VAL A 160 9.71 3.49 -7.76
C VAL A 160 10.87 2.62 -7.37
N LYS A 161 11.35 2.79 -6.14
CA LYS A 161 12.31 1.85 -5.54
C LYS A 161 11.61 0.51 -5.36
N LEU A 162 12.06 -0.55 -6.02
CA LEU A 162 11.53 -1.92 -5.89
C LEU A 162 12.17 -2.61 -4.68
N ASN A 163 13.50 -2.67 -4.67
CA ASN A 163 14.37 -3.23 -3.63
C ASN A 163 15.50 -2.22 -3.33
N ASP A 164 16.42 -2.54 -2.40
CA ASP A 164 17.42 -1.57 -1.93
C ASP A 164 18.33 -0.96 -3.01
N GLU A 165 18.45 -1.62 -4.17
CA GLU A 165 19.34 -1.19 -5.27
C GLU A 165 18.61 -0.97 -6.61
N ASN A 166 17.31 -1.24 -6.72
CA ASN A 166 16.59 -1.22 -8.00
C ASN A 166 15.48 -0.18 -8.04
N PHE A 167 15.55 0.75 -9.00
CA PHE A 167 14.48 1.70 -9.33
C PHE A 167 13.78 1.31 -10.62
N LEU A 168 12.45 1.47 -10.66
CA LEU A 168 11.65 1.27 -11.85
C LEU A 168 10.88 2.55 -12.17
N LYS A 169 11.14 3.11 -13.35
CA LYS A 169 10.36 4.21 -13.90
C LYS A 169 9.01 3.66 -14.41
N ILE A 170 7.92 4.08 -13.77
CA ILE A 170 6.56 3.67 -14.12
C ILE A 170 5.81 4.85 -14.75
N LYS A 171 5.03 4.59 -15.80
CA LYS A 171 4.11 5.58 -16.36
C LYS A 171 2.86 5.65 -15.48
N ILE A 172 2.53 6.84 -15.01
CA ILE A 172 1.31 7.14 -14.27
C ILE A 172 0.32 7.79 -15.25
N PRO A 173 -0.85 7.18 -15.50
CA PRO A 173 -1.86 7.79 -16.34
C PRO A 173 -2.44 9.05 -15.66
N ALA A 174 -2.74 10.06 -16.47
CA ALA A 174 -3.39 11.28 -16.01
C ALA A 174 -4.78 10.97 -15.44
N GLY A 175 -5.14 11.62 -14.34
CA GLY A 175 -6.41 11.43 -13.65
C GLY A 175 -6.52 10.17 -12.79
N ILE A 176 -5.41 9.47 -12.51
CA ILE A 176 -5.41 8.28 -11.63
C ILE A 176 -6.00 8.60 -10.25
N LYS A 177 -6.78 7.68 -9.70
CA LYS A 177 -7.42 7.80 -8.38
C LYS A 177 -6.68 6.97 -7.34
N SER A 178 -6.71 7.43 -6.09
CA SER A 178 -6.23 6.63 -4.96
C SER A 178 -6.96 5.28 -4.90
N GLY A 179 -6.23 4.20 -4.67
CA GLY A 179 -6.73 2.83 -4.68
C GLY A 179 -6.66 2.12 -6.04
N GLN A 180 -6.45 2.84 -7.14
CA GLN A 180 -6.27 2.21 -8.45
C GLN A 180 -4.96 1.40 -8.51
N ILE A 181 -4.99 0.35 -9.35
CA ILE A 181 -3.90 -0.61 -9.47
C ILE A 181 -3.29 -0.52 -10.87
N ILE A 182 -1.98 -0.30 -10.93
CA ILE A 182 -1.19 -0.38 -12.17
C ILE A 182 -0.53 -1.76 -12.22
N ARG A 183 -0.77 -2.50 -13.30
CA ARG A 183 -0.16 -3.82 -13.55
C ARG A 183 1.07 -3.66 -14.43
N LEU A 184 2.21 -4.10 -13.92
CA LEU A 184 3.47 -4.14 -14.64
C LEU A 184 3.81 -5.58 -14.99
N LYS A 185 3.72 -5.91 -16.27
CA LYS A 185 3.95 -7.26 -16.77
C LYS A 185 5.40 -7.68 -16.55
N GLN A 186 5.62 -8.87 -15.98
CA GLN A 186 6.95 -9.47 -15.80
C GLN A 186 7.96 -8.61 -15.01
N LYS A 187 7.48 -7.69 -14.15
CA LYS A 187 8.32 -6.82 -13.29
C LYS A 187 8.23 -7.21 -11.80
N GLY A 188 7.60 -8.33 -11.48
CA GLY A 188 7.48 -8.90 -10.13
C GLY A 188 8.56 -9.93 -9.83
N GLU A 189 8.37 -10.68 -8.74
CA GLU A 189 9.31 -11.73 -8.32
C GLU A 189 9.43 -12.84 -9.37
N ILE A 190 10.62 -13.43 -9.42
CA ILE A 190 10.88 -14.61 -10.25
C ILE A 190 10.27 -15.82 -9.54
N SER A 191 9.37 -16.51 -10.21
CA SER A 191 8.81 -17.78 -9.79
C SER A 191 9.89 -18.88 -9.78
N LEU A 192 9.62 -19.97 -9.05
CA LEU A 192 10.50 -21.15 -8.98
C LEU A 192 10.76 -21.81 -10.36
N ASP A 193 9.90 -21.57 -11.34
CA ASP A 193 10.01 -22.07 -12.72
C ASP A 193 10.80 -21.11 -13.65
N GLY A 194 11.36 -20.02 -13.11
CA GLY A 194 12.09 -19.00 -13.88
C GLY A 194 11.20 -17.95 -14.54
N SER A 195 9.88 -18.07 -14.47
CA SER A 195 8.96 -17.06 -15.01
C SER A 195 8.93 -15.80 -14.13
N LYS A 196 9.07 -14.61 -14.73
CA LYS A 196 8.89 -13.34 -14.02
C LYS A 196 7.41 -13.06 -13.83
N LYS A 197 6.97 -12.90 -12.58
CA LYS A 197 5.58 -12.56 -12.25
C LYS A 197 5.27 -11.11 -12.56
N ASP A 198 3.98 -10.79 -12.52
CA ASP A 198 3.53 -9.40 -12.61
C ASP A 198 3.63 -8.70 -11.26
N LEU A 199 3.89 -7.40 -11.31
CA LEU A 199 3.87 -6.51 -10.14
C LEU A 199 2.61 -5.66 -10.20
N LEU A 200 1.81 -5.68 -9.13
CA LEU A 200 0.68 -4.78 -8.97
C LEU A 200 1.08 -3.62 -8.06
N ILE A 201 0.97 -2.42 -8.60
CA ILE A 201 1.22 -1.19 -7.86
C ILE A 201 -0.12 -0.60 -7.48
N LYS A 202 -0.44 -0.59 -6.20
CA LYS A 202 -1.59 0.15 -5.67
C LYS A 202 -1.15 1.59 -5.43
N ILE A 203 -1.87 2.54 -6.01
CA ILE A 203 -1.55 3.96 -5.90
C ILE A 203 -2.28 4.56 -4.71
N ARG A 204 -1.56 5.37 -3.93
CA ARG A 204 -2.11 6.28 -2.93
C ARG A 204 -1.80 7.70 -3.39
N VAL A 205 -2.82 8.53 -3.57
CA VAL A 205 -2.60 9.94 -3.92
C VAL A 205 -2.48 10.73 -2.62
N ASP A 206 -1.41 11.50 -2.49
CA ASP A 206 -1.19 12.39 -1.35
C ASP A 206 -2.14 13.60 -1.42
N ARG A 207 -2.54 14.11 -0.27
CA ARG A 207 -3.41 15.31 -0.21
C ARG A 207 -2.59 16.55 -0.55
N HIS A 208 -3.09 17.37 -1.48
CA HIS A 208 -2.49 18.67 -1.75
C HIS A 208 -2.90 19.70 -0.69
N LYS A 209 -2.04 20.69 -0.41
CA LYS A 209 -2.29 21.71 0.62
C LYS A 209 -3.43 22.67 0.26
N LEU A 210 -3.54 23.03 -1.02
CA LEU A 210 -4.46 24.08 -1.50
C LEU A 210 -5.54 23.58 -2.46
N LEU A 211 -5.29 22.45 -3.12
CA LEU A 211 -6.10 21.96 -4.24
C LEU A 211 -6.85 20.71 -3.80
N LYS A 212 -8.11 20.62 -4.17
CA LYS A 212 -8.97 19.48 -3.89
C LYS A 212 -9.50 18.94 -5.22
N ARG A 213 -9.59 17.62 -5.34
CA ARG A 213 -10.20 17.00 -6.53
C ARG A 213 -11.69 16.82 -6.29
N ASP A 214 -12.49 17.21 -7.27
CA ASP A 214 -13.92 16.93 -7.34
C ASP A 214 -14.26 16.38 -8.72
N GLY A 215 -14.43 15.06 -8.83
CA GLY A 215 -14.58 14.38 -10.11
C GLY A 215 -13.37 14.61 -11.04
N ASP A 216 -13.63 15.29 -12.16
CA ASP A 216 -12.63 15.74 -13.13
C ASP A 216 -12.21 17.21 -12.91
N ASN A 217 -12.89 17.93 -12.02
CA ASN A 217 -12.59 19.31 -11.66
C ASN A 217 -11.63 19.39 -10.48
N ILE A 218 -11.06 20.59 -10.30
CA ILE A 218 -10.14 20.89 -9.21
C ILE A 218 -10.63 22.13 -8.50
N ILE A 219 -10.79 22.04 -7.20
CA ILE A 219 -11.28 23.11 -6.36
C ILE A 219 -10.10 23.76 -5.65
N LEU A 220 -10.03 25.09 -5.75
CA LEU A 220 -9.18 25.95 -4.95
C LEU A 220 -10.08 26.84 -4.09
N ASP A 221 -9.98 26.73 -2.78
CA ASP A 221 -10.56 27.71 -1.88
C ASP A 221 -9.60 28.90 -1.81
N LEU A 222 -9.98 30.04 -2.39
CA LEU A 222 -9.13 31.23 -2.49
C LEU A 222 -9.56 32.29 -1.45
N PRO A 223 -8.75 32.55 -0.41
CA PRO A 223 -8.97 33.69 0.47
C PRO A 223 -8.74 34.99 -0.31
N ILE A 224 -9.66 35.93 -0.19
CA ILE A 224 -9.52 37.28 -0.74
C ILE A 224 -9.74 38.32 0.35
N SER A 225 -9.07 39.45 0.24
CA SER A 225 -9.28 40.60 1.14
C SER A 225 -10.60 41.30 0.86
N ILE A 226 -11.06 42.10 1.82
CA ILE A 226 -12.25 42.95 1.67
C ILE A 226 -12.07 43.92 0.49
N ASN A 227 -10.88 44.49 0.32
CA ASN A 227 -10.59 45.44 -0.76
C ASN A 227 -10.72 44.77 -2.14
N GLU A 228 -10.13 43.58 -2.31
CA GLU A 228 -10.24 42.81 -3.56
C GLU A 228 -11.69 42.39 -3.84
N ALA A 229 -12.46 42.07 -2.81
CA ALA A 229 -13.87 41.74 -2.93
C ALA A 229 -14.70 42.95 -3.39
N ILE A 230 -14.49 44.12 -2.80
CA ILE A 230 -15.25 45.34 -3.09
C ILE A 230 -14.85 45.96 -4.43
N ILE A 231 -13.55 46.17 -4.66
CA ILE A 231 -13.01 46.91 -5.81
C ILE A 231 -12.81 45.98 -7.01
N GLY A 232 -12.52 44.71 -6.76
CA GLY A 232 -11.99 43.80 -7.78
C GLY A 232 -10.48 43.97 -7.95
N GLY A 233 -9.89 43.19 -8.85
CA GLY A 233 -8.45 43.26 -9.12
C GLY A 233 -7.91 42.05 -9.87
N LYS A 234 -6.62 42.08 -10.21
CA LYS A 234 -5.90 40.93 -10.78
C LYS A 234 -5.13 40.22 -9.67
N ILE A 235 -5.33 38.90 -9.53
CA ILE A 235 -4.64 38.07 -8.53
C ILE A 235 -4.00 36.87 -9.20
N ARG A 236 -2.84 36.46 -8.69
CA ARG A 236 -2.17 35.21 -9.06
C ARG A 236 -2.68 34.05 -8.23
N VAL A 237 -3.14 33.00 -8.90
CA VAL A 237 -3.68 31.79 -8.26
C VAL A 237 -2.87 30.55 -8.65
N PRO A 238 -2.63 29.62 -7.72
CA PRO A 238 -1.96 28.36 -8.03
C PRO A 238 -2.85 27.47 -8.89
N THR A 239 -2.32 26.97 -10.00
CA THR A 239 -2.90 25.88 -10.80
C THR A 239 -1.91 24.73 -10.88
N ILE A 240 -2.31 23.59 -11.45
CA ILE A 240 -1.39 22.43 -11.58
C ILE A 240 -0.21 22.75 -12.50
N ASP A 241 -0.47 23.47 -13.59
CA ASP A 241 0.52 23.78 -14.61
C ASP A 241 1.33 25.05 -14.27
N GLY A 242 1.20 25.56 -13.04
CA GLY A 242 1.85 26.78 -12.57
C GLY A 242 0.86 27.88 -12.18
N PRO A 243 1.34 29.01 -11.64
CA PRO A 243 0.47 30.12 -11.26
C PRO A 243 -0.13 30.81 -12.48
N LYS A 244 -1.40 31.21 -12.40
CA LYS A 244 -2.07 32.01 -13.43
C LYS A 244 -2.68 33.28 -12.85
N GLU A 245 -2.71 34.34 -13.64
CA GLU A 245 -3.43 35.57 -13.28
C GLU A 245 -4.91 35.46 -13.63
N ILE A 246 -5.75 35.83 -12.68
CA ILE A 246 -7.21 35.89 -12.84
C ILE A 246 -7.72 37.26 -12.44
N ILE A 247 -8.88 37.63 -12.97
CA ILE A 247 -9.57 38.87 -12.62
C ILE A 247 -10.67 38.53 -11.61
N ILE A 248 -10.62 39.18 -10.45
CA ILE A 248 -11.71 39.20 -9.48
C ILE A 248 -12.66 40.33 -9.87
N PRO A 249 -13.93 40.03 -10.18
CA PRO A 249 -14.91 41.07 -10.47
C PRO A 249 -15.18 41.95 -9.25
N LYS A 250 -15.45 43.23 -9.49
CA LYS A 250 -15.93 44.18 -8.46
C LYS A 250 -17.19 43.63 -7.76
N GLY A 251 -17.29 43.82 -6.45
CA GLY A 251 -18.41 43.31 -5.65
C GLY A 251 -18.49 41.78 -5.60
N SER A 252 -17.35 41.08 -5.63
CA SER A 252 -17.31 39.64 -5.44
C SER A 252 -17.57 39.28 -3.99
N ASN A 253 -18.33 38.21 -3.76
CA ASN A 253 -18.74 37.78 -2.43
C ASN A 253 -18.27 36.34 -2.15
N THR A 254 -18.29 35.95 -0.87
CA THR A 254 -18.02 34.58 -0.43
C THR A 254 -18.96 33.59 -1.11
N GLY A 255 -18.41 32.46 -1.55
CA GLY A 255 -19.13 31.41 -2.24
C GLY A 255 -19.19 31.58 -3.76
N LYS A 256 -18.84 32.77 -4.31
CA LYS A 256 -18.73 32.96 -5.75
C LYS A 256 -17.66 32.03 -6.32
N ILE A 257 -17.99 31.35 -7.42
CA ILE A 257 -17.10 30.41 -8.10
C ILE A 257 -16.60 31.04 -9.39
N LEU A 258 -15.28 31.20 -9.52
CA LEU A 258 -14.63 31.57 -10.77
C LEU A 258 -14.11 30.31 -11.46
N ARG A 259 -14.43 30.14 -12.74
CA ARG A 259 -14.11 28.93 -13.50
C ARG A 259 -12.97 29.19 -14.46
N LEU A 260 -11.89 28.43 -14.32
CA LEU A 260 -10.79 28.40 -15.28
C LEU A 260 -10.95 27.16 -16.17
N LYS A 261 -11.38 27.40 -17.41
CA LYS A 261 -11.73 26.35 -18.36
C LYS A 261 -10.50 25.52 -18.72
N GLY A 262 -10.64 24.19 -18.67
CA GLY A 262 -9.63 23.24 -19.14
C GLY A 262 -8.41 23.03 -18.23
N LEU A 263 -8.43 23.60 -17.01
CA LEU A 263 -7.37 23.45 -16.00
C LEU A 263 -7.68 22.39 -14.92
N GLY A 264 -8.64 21.51 -15.19
CA GLY A 264 -8.88 20.31 -14.40
C GLY A 264 -8.10 19.11 -14.93
N ILE A 265 -8.64 17.91 -14.70
CA ILE A 265 -7.99 16.66 -15.08
C ILE A 265 -8.14 16.45 -16.59
N GLN A 266 -7.00 16.22 -17.26
CA GLN A 266 -6.95 15.86 -18.68
C GLN A 266 -6.83 14.34 -18.79
N LYS A 267 -7.80 13.68 -19.42
CA LYS A 267 -7.74 12.22 -19.63
C LYS A 267 -7.02 11.93 -20.95
N GLU A 268 -6.15 10.91 -20.97
CA GLU A 268 -5.33 10.54 -22.15
C GLU A 268 -6.15 10.32 -23.45
N ASN A 269 -7.46 10.01 -23.35
CA ASN A 269 -8.31 9.68 -24.50
C ASN A 269 -9.45 10.67 -24.78
N ASN A 270 -9.60 11.77 -24.01
CA ASN A 270 -10.73 12.69 -24.16
C ASN A 270 -10.26 14.13 -24.38
N LYS A 271 -10.83 14.80 -25.39
CA LYS A 271 -10.67 16.26 -25.61
C LYS A 271 -11.29 17.11 -24.49
N LEU A 272 -12.16 16.51 -23.67
CA LEU A 272 -12.82 17.20 -22.56
C LEU A 272 -11.94 17.08 -21.31
N SER A 273 -11.21 18.15 -21.04
CA SER A 273 -10.56 18.41 -19.77
C SER A 273 -11.58 18.95 -18.76
N GLY A 274 -11.42 18.60 -17.48
CA GLY A 274 -12.16 19.28 -16.43
C GLY A 274 -11.74 20.74 -16.27
N ASP A 275 -12.37 21.44 -15.34
CA ASP A 275 -12.10 22.85 -15.03
C ASP A 275 -11.47 23.01 -13.65
N GLN A 276 -10.73 24.10 -13.44
CA GLN A 276 -10.39 24.54 -12.08
C GLN A 276 -11.44 25.53 -11.58
N LEU A 277 -12.07 25.19 -10.47
CA LEU A 277 -13.10 25.97 -9.79
C LEU A 277 -12.48 26.69 -8.61
N ILE A 278 -12.48 28.01 -8.66
CA ILE A 278 -11.93 28.87 -7.61
C ILE A 278 -13.09 29.38 -6.78
N LYS A 279 -13.23 28.85 -5.58
CA LYS A 279 -14.25 29.27 -4.62
C LYS A 279 -13.70 30.42 -3.78
N LEU A 280 -14.28 31.60 -3.93
CA LEU A 280 -13.86 32.77 -3.20
C LEU A 280 -14.42 32.73 -1.78
N PHE A 281 -13.63 33.17 -0.80
CA PHE A 281 -14.11 33.51 0.52
C PHE A 281 -13.35 34.72 1.06
N ILE A 282 -14.08 35.64 1.69
CA ILE A 282 -13.49 36.86 2.23
C ILE A 282 -12.79 36.51 3.55
N SER A 283 -11.51 36.85 3.66
CA SER A 283 -10.69 36.64 4.84
C SER A 283 -10.28 37.98 5.45
N PHE A 284 -10.34 38.06 6.77
CA PHE A 284 -9.88 39.21 7.54
C PHE A 284 -8.41 39.05 7.93
N PRO A 285 -7.68 40.17 8.15
CA PRO A 285 -6.34 40.12 8.75
C PRO A 285 -6.41 39.54 10.17
N LYS A 286 -5.31 38.94 10.64
CA LYS A 286 -5.25 38.34 11.99
C LYS A 286 -5.43 39.37 13.12
N LYS A 287 -5.03 40.61 12.88
CA LYS A 287 -5.23 41.74 13.77
C LYS A 287 -6.14 42.73 13.05
N ILE A 288 -7.18 43.17 13.74
CA ILE A 288 -8.07 44.23 13.29
C ILE A 288 -7.52 45.52 13.90
N ASP A 289 -7.20 46.50 13.06
CA ASP A 289 -6.77 47.81 13.49
C ASP A 289 -7.97 48.76 13.64
N LYS A 290 -7.72 49.90 14.28
CA LYS A 290 -8.75 50.91 14.52
C LYS A 290 -9.36 51.44 13.22
N GLU A 291 -8.56 51.55 12.15
CA GLU A 291 -9.05 52.00 10.84
C GLU A 291 -10.10 51.05 10.26
N LEU A 292 -9.87 49.74 10.35
CA LEU A 292 -10.82 48.74 9.86
C LEU A 292 -12.09 48.68 10.73
N GLU A 293 -11.97 48.89 12.04
CA GLU A 293 -13.12 49.01 12.95
C GLU A 293 -13.97 50.25 12.62
N ASP A 294 -13.33 51.41 12.47
CA ASP A 294 -13.99 52.67 12.12
C ASP A 294 -14.68 52.57 10.75
N PHE A 295 -14.04 51.90 9.79
CA PHE A 295 -14.65 51.58 8.49
C PHE A 295 -15.92 50.74 8.65
N ALA A 296 -15.88 49.67 9.45
CA ALA A 296 -17.02 48.79 9.66
C ALA A 296 -18.18 49.52 10.37
N LEU A 297 -17.89 50.32 11.40
CA LEU A 297 -18.88 51.12 12.12
C LEU A 297 -19.58 52.10 11.19
N ASN A 298 -18.82 52.84 10.38
CA ASN A 298 -19.40 53.79 9.43
C ASN A 298 -20.22 53.11 8.32
N TRP A 299 -19.79 51.94 7.86
CA TRP A 299 -20.54 51.19 6.86
C TRP A 299 -21.83 50.59 7.40
N SER A 300 -21.84 50.11 8.65
CA SER A 300 -23.00 49.45 9.27
C SER A 300 -24.28 50.30 9.31
N LYS A 301 -24.12 51.64 9.32
CA LYS A 301 -25.23 52.61 9.27
C LYS A 301 -26.11 52.49 8.02
N LYS A 302 -25.67 51.74 6.99
CA LYS A 302 -26.36 51.63 5.69
C LYS A 302 -27.42 50.52 5.59
N ASN A 303 -27.96 50.00 6.71
CA ASN A 303 -29.10 49.05 6.76
C ASN A 303 -28.99 47.81 5.84
N TYR A 304 -27.78 47.28 5.61
CA TYR A 304 -27.62 46.01 4.90
C TYR A 304 -27.65 44.84 5.89
N ASN A 305 -28.67 43.98 5.79
CA ASN A 305 -28.77 42.76 6.57
C ASN A 305 -28.63 41.51 5.66
N PRO A 306 -27.50 40.78 5.73
CA PRO A 306 -27.28 39.59 4.90
C PRO A 306 -28.18 38.40 5.27
N ARG A 307 -28.95 38.49 6.36
CA ARG A 307 -29.90 37.46 6.82
C ARG A 307 -31.36 37.78 6.49
N ASN A 308 -31.64 38.83 5.71
CA ASN A 308 -33.02 39.18 5.36
C ASN A 308 -33.78 38.07 4.61
N ALA A 309 -33.07 37.10 4.01
CA ALA A 309 -33.65 35.98 3.27
C ALA A 309 -33.65 34.65 4.07
N LEU A 310 -33.20 34.66 5.33
CA LEU A 310 -33.30 33.51 6.26
C LEU A 310 -34.55 33.68 7.12
#